data_AF-A0A6A2G150-F1
#
_entry.id   AF-A0A6A2G150-F1
#
_cell.length_a   1.000
_cell.length_b   1.000
_cell.length_c   1.000
_cell.angle_alpha   90.00
_cell.angle_beta   90.00
_cell.angle_gamma   90.00
#
_symmetry.space_group_name_H-M   'P 1'
#
loop_
_entity.id
_entity.type
_entity.pdbx_description
1 polymer ?
#
loop_
_entity_poly.entity_id
_entity_poly.type
_entity_poly.pdbx_seq_one_letter_code
_entity_poly.pdbx_strand_id
1 'polypeptide(L)'
;MKEKHIVAGLLFICCAAIVAFLAYKGFNTSEKTLTPHQASTKFNADFADIISQATKKLTDIERAFVNEQGQRAKNTDTVVAFDACRTLVKFWDSVERFDVAGYYYTQMYERSPSEFNLMNASQRYYEHATVVADSSASAFFLKRAADGFKKALKQNPSNLDAKVGVAMCTVTDRNMVMQAIPMLKEVLAADSNHIRANFVLGVLQIESGQLPKALHSFEKLVSLQPSNGEFYFYLAEVQQKIGNTQAAIFNYEQAKVHSTNAASKEGIEQIIKELKK
;
A
#
# COMPACT_ATOMS: atom_id res chain seq x y z
N MET A 1 28.22 -23.94 -10.04
CA MET A 1 27.72 -23.29 -8.80
C MET A 1 26.51 -22.47 -9.19
N LYS A 2 25.32 -22.86 -8.71
CA LYS A 2 24.02 -22.25 -9.01
C LYS A 2 23.54 -21.55 -7.75
N GLU A 3 23.37 -20.24 -7.75
CA GLU A 3 22.51 -19.50 -6.81
C GLU A 3 21.85 -18.36 -7.59
N LYS A 4 20.65 -18.62 -8.13
CA LYS A 4 19.35 -18.16 -7.61
C LYS A 4 19.18 -16.64 -7.62
N HIS A 5 18.92 -16.11 -8.81
CA HIS A 5 17.99 -14.98 -8.96
C HIS A 5 16.58 -15.51 -8.67
N ILE A 6 15.91 -14.93 -7.66
CA ILE A 6 14.45 -14.83 -7.40
C ILE A 6 14.34 -14.36 -5.95
N VAL A 7 13.89 -13.12 -5.71
CA VAL A 7 12.75 -12.79 -4.81
C VAL A 7 12.26 -11.41 -5.24
N ALA A 8 11.31 -11.39 -6.16
CA ALA A 8 10.34 -10.31 -6.27
C ALA A 8 9.08 -10.80 -5.52
N GLY A 9 8.56 -9.98 -4.62
CA GLY A 9 7.33 -10.23 -3.90
C GLY A 9 7.55 -10.71 -2.46
N LEU A 10 6.78 -10.06 -1.57
CA LEU A 10 6.45 -10.38 -0.17
C LEU A 10 7.05 -9.41 0.84
N LEU A 11 6.29 -8.34 1.10
CA LEU A 11 6.19 -7.68 2.40
C LEU A 11 4.87 -6.89 2.43
N PHE A 12 3.74 -7.60 2.47
CA PHE A 12 2.44 -7.03 2.84
C PHE A 12 2.18 -7.34 4.30
N ILE A 13 2.85 -6.61 5.19
CA ILE A 13 2.63 -6.72 6.63
C ILE A 13 2.81 -5.34 7.26
N CYS A 14 1.67 -4.71 7.60
CA CYS A 14 1.39 -4.10 8.91
C CYS A 14 0.32 -3.00 8.89
N CYS A 15 -0.23 -2.58 7.75
CA CYS A 15 -1.06 -1.36 7.76
C CYS A 15 -2.54 -1.58 8.04
N ALA A 16 -3.10 -2.75 7.72
CA ALA A 16 -4.50 -3.01 7.99
C ALA A 16 -4.83 -3.12 9.48
N ALA A 17 -3.94 -3.74 10.26
CA ALA A 17 -4.11 -3.88 11.70
C ALA A 17 -4.06 -2.53 12.43
N ILE A 18 -3.28 -1.55 11.94
CA ILE A 18 -3.19 -0.23 12.56
C ILE A 18 -4.39 0.65 12.17
N VAL A 19 -4.85 0.60 10.92
CA VAL A 19 -6.05 1.35 10.50
C VAL A 19 -7.31 0.79 11.19
N ALA A 20 -7.41 -0.54 11.33
CA ALA A 20 -8.49 -1.17 12.11
C ALA A 20 -8.36 -0.90 13.62
N PHE A 21 -7.14 -0.86 14.18
CA PHE A 21 -6.93 -0.55 15.60
C PHE A 21 -7.25 0.92 15.94
N LEU A 22 -6.89 1.85 15.06
CA LEU A 22 -7.23 3.27 15.20
C LEU A 22 -8.72 3.57 14.96
N ALA A 23 -9.41 2.75 14.16
CA ALA A 23 -10.86 2.82 14.00
C ALA A 23 -11.62 2.14 15.15
N TYR A 24 -11.07 1.08 15.76
CA TYR A 24 -11.70 0.28 16.82
C TYR A 24 -11.66 0.94 18.20
N LYS A 25 -10.58 1.65 18.55
CA LYS A 25 -10.54 2.47 19.77
C LYS A 25 -11.03 3.88 19.43
N GLY A 26 -12.31 4.14 19.72
CA GLY A 26 -12.89 5.48 19.68
C GLY A 26 -12.05 6.49 20.47
N PHE A 27 -11.15 7.20 19.78
CA PHE A 27 -10.57 8.43 20.27
C PHE A 27 -11.56 9.55 19.99
N ASN A 28 -12.47 9.67 20.94
CA ASN A 28 -13.25 10.87 21.16
C ASN A 28 -12.32 11.88 21.85
N THR A 29 -11.46 12.57 21.10
CA THR A 29 -10.79 13.79 21.57
C THR A 29 -11.43 14.96 20.87
N SER A 30 -11.88 15.94 21.65
CA SER A 30 -12.51 17.19 21.24
C SER A 30 -11.56 18.16 20.52
N GLU A 31 -10.53 17.66 19.84
CA GLU A 31 -9.74 18.46 18.91
C GLU A 31 -10.37 18.36 17.52
N LYS A 32 -10.63 19.51 16.89
CA LYS A 32 -11.09 19.62 15.51
C LYS A 32 -10.17 18.79 14.61
N THR A 33 -10.58 17.57 14.29
CA THR A 33 -9.85 16.65 13.42
C THR A 33 -9.85 17.28 12.02
N LEU A 34 -8.67 17.73 11.59
CA LEU A 34 -8.50 18.30 10.26
C LEU A 34 -8.84 17.22 9.22
N THR A 35 -9.65 17.57 8.23
CA THR A 35 -9.88 16.70 7.07
C THR A 35 -8.54 16.40 6.37
N PRO A 36 -8.38 15.26 5.66
CA PRO A 36 -7.16 14.96 4.90
C PRO A 36 -6.74 16.12 3.97
N HIS A 37 -7.72 16.86 3.45
CA HIS A 37 -7.50 18.09 2.68
C HIS A 37 -6.77 19.18 3.50
N GLN A 38 -7.25 19.46 4.72
CA GLN A 38 -6.67 20.46 5.63
C GLN A 38 -5.33 20.01 6.25
N ALA A 39 -5.12 18.71 6.44
CA ALA A 39 -3.84 18.14 6.87
C ALA A 39 -2.76 18.28 5.76
N SER A 40 -3.14 18.04 4.50
CA SER A 40 -2.23 18.15 3.35
C SER A 40 -1.68 19.56 3.11
N THR A 41 -2.38 20.60 3.58
CA THR A 41 -1.96 22.01 3.45
C THR A 41 -0.98 22.47 4.54
N LYS A 42 -0.83 21.72 5.64
CA LYS A 42 0.13 22.02 6.72
C LYS A 42 1.51 21.40 6.49
N PHE A 43 1.57 20.26 5.80
CA PHE A 43 2.82 19.59 5.48
C PHE A 43 3.35 20.09 4.13
N ASN A 44 4.34 20.98 4.16
CA ASN A 44 5.06 21.41 2.97
C ASN A 44 6.34 20.57 2.86
N ALA A 45 6.25 19.45 2.15
CA ALA A 45 7.38 18.54 2.00
C ALA A 45 8.33 19.03 0.92
N ASP A 46 9.52 19.49 1.33
CA ASP A 46 10.66 19.59 0.44
C ASP A 46 11.31 18.20 0.35
N PHE A 47 11.27 17.59 -0.85
CA PHE A 47 11.90 16.29 -1.06
C PHE A 47 13.42 16.32 -0.84
N ALA A 48 14.06 17.48 -0.96
CA ALA A 48 15.46 17.62 -0.58
C ALA A 48 15.67 17.36 0.92
N ASP A 49 14.77 17.84 1.77
CA ASP A 49 14.81 17.58 3.21
C ASP A 49 14.43 16.12 3.52
N ILE A 50 13.39 15.57 2.89
CA ILE A 50 13.02 14.15 3.04
C ILE A 50 14.20 13.23 2.72
N ILE A 51 14.90 13.49 1.61
CA ILE A 51 16.09 12.74 1.20
C ILE A 51 17.22 12.96 2.20
N SER A 52 17.47 14.19 2.63
CA SER A 52 18.50 14.51 3.63
C SER A 52 18.27 13.78 4.96
N GLN A 53 17.03 13.72 5.44
CA GLN A 53 16.69 12.95 6.62
C GLN A 53 16.83 11.45 6.41
N ALA A 54 16.53 10.96 5.19
CA ALA A 54 16.73 9.56 4.82
C ALA A 54 18.20 9.15 4.87
N THR A 55 19.08 9.95 4.27
CA THR A 55 20.50 9.64 4.17
C THR A 55 21.20 9.61 5.53
N LYS A 56 20.69 10.35 6.53
CA LYS A 56 21.27 10.36 7.89
C LYS A 56 21.25 8.98 8.55
N LYS A 57 20.29 8.11 8.22
CA LYS A 57 20.15 6.77 8.77
C LYS A 57 21.01 5.72 8.05
N LEU A 58 21.64 6.08 6.94
CA LEU A 58 22.47 5.19 6.13
C LEU A 58 23.89 5.09 6.68
N THR A 59 24.54 3.96 6.41
CA THR A 59 25.99 3.80 6.57
C THR A 59 26.75 4.77 5.67
N ASP A 60 28.04 5.00 5.95
CA ASP A 60 28.85 5.92 5.16
C ASP A 60 28.99 5.49 3.70
N ILE A 61 29.08 4.18 3.45
CA ILE A 61 29.17 3.61 2.09
C ILE A 61 27.86 3.84 1.33
N GLU A 62 26.73 3.51 1.94
CA GLU A 62 25.41 3.71 1.34
C GLU A 62 25.14 5.20 1.09
N ARG A 63 25.52 6.06 2.04
CA ARG A 63 25.39 7.51 1.93
C ARG A 63 26.22 8.06 0.77
N ALA A 64 27.48 7.64 0.63
CA ALA A 64 28.33 8.03 -0.49
C ALA A 64 27.70 7.59 -1.82
N PHE A 65 27.22 6.34 -1.89
CA PHE A 65 26.54 5.80 -3.05
C PHE A 65 25.29 6.60 -3.44
N VAL A 66 24.36 6.86 -2.52
CA VAL A 66 23.15 7.62 -2.85
C VAL A 66 23.44 9.07 -3.22
N ASN A 67 24.49 9.68 -2.63
CA ASN A 67 24.90 11.03 -2.99
C ASN A 67 25.45 11.09 -4.42
N GLU A 68 26.31 10.15 -4.79
CA GLU A 68 26.87 10.05 -6.15
C GLU A 68 25.74 9.84 -7.18
N GLN A 69 24.89 8.84 -6.96
CA GLN A 69 23.76 8.58 -7.86
C GLN A 69 22.78 9.76 -7.87
N GLY A 70 22.56 10.43 -6.73
CA GLY A 70 21.73 11.63 -6.65
C GLY A 70 22.23 12.79 -7.50
N GLN A 71 23.55 12.95 -7.65
CA GLN A 71 24.11 13.93 -8.60
C GLN A 71 23.94 13.46 -10.05
N ARG A 72 24.17 12.18 -10.35
CA ARG A 72 23.93 11.61 -11.69
C ARG A 72 22.46 11.74 -12.12
N ALA A 73 21.51 11.59 -11.19
CA ALA A 73 20.08 11.77 -11.43
C ALA A 73 19.69 13.21 -11.86
N LYS A 74 20.51 14.20 -11.51
CA LYS A 74 20.34 15.61 -11.90
C LYS A 74 20.99 15.94 -13.26
N ASN A 75 21.69 14.99 -13.88
CA ASN A 75 22.34 15.20 -15.17
C ASN A 75 21.33 15.65 -16.26
N THR A 76 21.78 16.46 -17.21
CA THR A 76 20.97 16.92 -18.34
C THR A 76 20.77 15.81 -19.38
N ASP A 77 21.74 14.89 -19.50
CA ASP A 77 21.59 13.67 -20.27
C ASP A 77 20.51 12.77 -19.66
N THR A 78 19.47 12.49 -20.44
CA THR A 78 18.30 11.74 -19.98
C THR A 78 18.64 10.28 -19.69
N VAL A 79 19.55 9.66 -20.44
CA VAL A 79 19.95 8.26 -20.25
C VAL A 79 20.71 8.13 -18.93
N VAL A 80 21.67 9.02 -18.69
CA VAL A 80 22.44 9.05 -17.43
C VAL A 80 21.53 9.32 -16.24
N ALA A 81 20.62 10.29 -16.36
CA ALA A 81 19.66 10.61 -15.29
C ALA A 81 18.73 9.43 -14.98
N PHE A 82 18.25 8.72 -16.00
CA PHE A 82 17.35 7.58 -15.84
C PHE A 82 18.05 6.37 -15.21
N ASP A 83 19.28 6.07 -15.64
CA ASP A 83 20.09 5.00 -15.04
C ASP A 83 20.30 5.23 -13.54
N ALA A 84 20.66 6.46 -13.17
CA ALA A 84 20.83 6.85 -11.78
C ALA A 84 19.52 6.81 -11.00
N CYS A 85 18.41 7.32 -11.54
CA CYS A 85 17.10 7.26 -10.89
C CYS A 85 16.65 5.81 -10.65
N ARG A 86 16.80 4.92 -11.63
CA ARG A 86 16.45 3.49 -11.48
C ARG A 86 17.31 2.81 -10.42
N THR A 87 18.60 3.16 -10.36
CA THR A 87 19.52 2.66 -9.34
C THR A 87 19.10 3.13 -7.95
N LEU A 88 18.76 4.41 -7.80
CA LEU A 88 18.25 4.98 -6.55
C LEU A 88 16.92 4.36 -6.13
N VAL A 89 15.97 4.17 -7.06
CA VAL A 89 14.69 3.50 -6.77
C VAL A 89 14.93 2.13 -6.14
N LYS A 90 15.78 1.29 -6.76
CA LYS A 90 16.09 -0.05 -6.23
C LYS A 90 16.67 0.01 -4.83
N PHE A 91 17.59 0.94 -4.59
CA PHE A 91 18.19 1.14 -3.28
C PHE A 91 17.14 1.57 -2.24
N TRP A 92 16.36 2.62 -2.53
CA TRP A 92 15.38 3.15 -1.59
C TRP A 92 14.22 2.18 -1.33
N ASP A 93 13.78 1.41 -2.32
CA ASP A 93 12.83 0.30 -2.12
C ASP A 93 13.42 -0.76 -1.17
N SER A 94 14.72 -1.08 -1.29
CA SER A 94 15.38 -2.09 -0.44
C SER A 94 15.53 -1.70 1.03
N VAL A 95 15.52 -0.39 1.33
CA VAL A 95 15.53 0.15 2.70
C VAL A 95 14.17 0.73 3.11
N GLU A 96 13.10 0.33 2.40
CA GLU A 96 11.70 0.67 2.69
C GLU A 96 11.40 2.18 2.73
N ARG A 97 12.16 2.98 1.98
CA ARG A 97 11.94 4.41 1.78
C ARG A 97 11.17 4.67 0.51
N PHE A 98 9.92 4.20 0.50
CA PHE A 98 9.01 4.29 -0.64
C PHE A 98 8.70 5.75 -1.02
N ASP A 99 8.70 6.69 -0.09
CA ASP A 99 8.59 8.13 -0.37
C ASP A 99 9.70 8.63 -1.31
N VAL A 100 10.94 8.24 -1.04
CA VAL A 100 12.10 8.63 -1.84
C VAL A 100 12.13 7.87 -3.17
N ALA A 101 11.78 6.58 -3.18
CA ALA A 101 11.65 5.82 -4.43
C ALA A 101 10.57 6.44 -5.34
N GLY A 102 9.40 6.79 -4.80
CA GLY A 102 8.33 7.48 -5.52
C GLY A 102 8.76 8.84 -6.09
N TYR A 103 9.63 9.56 -5.38
CA TYR A 103 10.25 10.79 -5.89
C TYR A 103 11.06 10.56 -7.15
N TYR A 104 11.95 9.57 -7.19
CA TYR A 104 12.77 9.31 -8.38
C TYR A 104 11.94 8.81 -9.58
N TYR A 105 10.84 8.08 -9.34
CA TYR A 105 9.87 7.82 -10.41
C TYR A 105 9.21 9.10 -10.93
N THR A 106 8.87 10.03 -10.04
CA THR A 106 8.33 11.34 -10.44
C THR A 106 9.34 12.14 -11.26
N GLN A 107 10.62 12.15 -10.88
CA GLN A 107 11.68 12.80 -11.65
C GLN A 107 11.82 12.23 -13.06
N MET A 108 11.74 10.90 -13.21
CA MET A 108 11.73 10.27 -14.54
C MET A 108 10.49 10.67 -15.35
N TYR A 109 9.31 10.75 -14.72
CA TYR A 109 8.09 11.21 -15.38
C TYR A 109 8.17 12.67 -15.84
N GLU A 110 8.69 13.58 -15.00
CA GLU A 110 8.82 15.00 -15.33
C GLU A 110 9.74 15.25 -16.52
N ARG A 111 10.77 14.41 -16.68
CA ARG A 111 11.68 14.43 -17.83
C ARG A 111 11.09 13.79 -19.08
N SER A 112 10.41 12.66 -18.92
CA SER A 112 9.75 11.95 -20.02
C SER A 112 8.43 11.34 -19.53
N PRO A 113 7.28 11.96 -19.86
CA PRO A 113 5.97 11.49 -19.42
C PRO A 113 5.72 10.04 -19.81
N SER A 114 5.42 9.23 -18.81
CA SER A 114 5.17 7.80 -18.96
C SER A 114 4.16 7.33 -17.92
N GLU A 115 3.12 6.64 -18.37
CA GLU A 115 2.15 5.98 -17.51
C GLU A 115 2.83 5.04 -16.51
N PHE A 116 3.86 4.30 -16.96
CA PHE A 116 4.63 3.40 -16.11
C PHE A 116 5.27 4.13 -14.92
N ASN A 117 5.90 5.28 -15.16
CA ASN A 117 6.53 6.06 -14.09
C ASN A 117 5.47 6.67 -13.15
N LEU A 118 4.33 7.15 -13.67
CA LEU A 118 3.23 7.63 -12.84
C LEU A 118 2.68 6.52 -11.94
N MET A 119 2.43 5.34 -12.49
CA MET A 119 1.89 4.20 -11.75
C MET A 119 2.84 3.78 -10.63
N ASN A 120 4.14 3.67 -10.92
CA ASN A 120 5.11 3.31 -9.90
C ASN A 120 5.29 4.40 -8.85
N ALA A 121 5.35 5.68 -9.22
CA ALA A 121 5.40 6.79 -8.26
C ALA A 121 4.18 6.75 -7.32
N SER A 122 2.98 6.61 -7.89
CA SER A 122 1.72 6.62 -7.14
C SER A 122 1.62 5.44 -6.17
N GLN A 123 2.01 4.25 -6.61
CA GLN A 123 2.05 3.06 -5.79
C GLN A 123 2.99 3.22 -4.58
N ARG A 124 4.19 3.77 -4.80
CA ARG A 124 5.17 4.01 -3.73
C ARG A 124 4.71 5.07 -2.73
N TYR A 125 4.06 6.12 -3.21
CA TYR A 125 3.47 7.11 -2.33
C TYR A 125 2.30 6.53 -1.51
N TYR A 126 1.48 5.67 -2.11
CA TYR A 126 0.44 4.95 -1.36
C TYR A 126 1.06 4.05 -0.28
N GLU A 127 2.04 3.23 -0.63
CA GLU A 127 2.75 2.35 0.31
C GLU A 127 3.35 3.17 1.47
N HIS A 128 4.10 4.23 1.17
CA HIS A 128 4.63 5.11 2.21
C HIS A 128 3.54 5.69 3.11
N ALA A 129 2.43 6.15 2.52
CA ALA A 129 1.35 6.75 3.28
C ALA A 129 0.67 5.77 4.25
N THR A 130 0.68 4.48 3.93
CA THR A 130 0.12 3.44 4.80
C THR A 130 1.03 3.09 5.98
N VAL A 131 2.35 3.23 5.84
CA VAL A 131 3.33 2.85 6.87
C VAL A 131 3.80 4.03 7.73
N VAL A 132 3.67 5.27 7.25
CA VAL A 132 4.11 6.46 7.97
C VAL A 132 3.20 6.75 9.16
N ALA A 133 3.80 6.94 10.34
CA ALA A 133 3.05 7.18 11.58
C ALA A 133 2.45 8.59 11.67
N ASP A 134 3.06 9.58 11.02
CA ASP A 134 2.55 10.96 11.02
C ASP A 134 1.34 11.08 10.09
N SER A 135 0.17 11.39 10.67
CA SER A 135 -1.09 11.49 9.93
C SER A 135 -1.09 12.59 8.87
N SER A 136 -0.31 13.66 9.06
CA SER A 136 -0.22 14.76 8.08
C SER A 136 0.60 14.34 6.86
N ALA A 137 1.73 13.66 7.08
CA ALA A 137 2.54 13.04 6.05
C ALA A 137 1.74 11.95 5.31
N SER A 138 1.01 11.09 6.03
CA SER A 138 0.14 10.08 5.43
C SER A 138 -0.89 10.73 4.49
N ALA A 139 -1.61 11.77 4.94
CA ALA A 139 -2.56 12.49 4.11
C ALA A 139 -1.90 13.15 2.88
N PHE A 140 -0.69 13.71 3.03
CA PHE A 140 0.07 14.29 1.94
C PHE A 140 0.42 13.25 0.86
N PHE A 141 0.97 12.10 1.26
CA PHE A 141 1.37 11.05 0.32
C PHE A 141 0.18 10.32 -0.29
N LEU A 142 -0.92 10.12 0.44
CA LEU A 142 -2.18 9.62 -0.12
C LEU A 142 -2.71 10.53 -1.22
N LYS A 143 -2.70 11.85 -1.00
CA LYS A 143 -3.10 12.82 -2.02
C LYS A 143 -2.19 12.74 -3.25
N ARG A 144 -0.88 12.67 -3.04
CA ARG A 144 0.10 12.54 -4.13
C ARG A 144 -0.09 11.25 -4.94
N ALA A 145 -0.39 10.14 -4.27
CA ALA A 145 -0.75 8.88 -4.91
C ALA A 145 -2.04 8.99 -5.73
N ALA A 146 -3.11 9.54 -5.14
CA ALA A 146 -4.40 9.73 -5.80
C ALA A 146 -4.26 10.59 -7.07
N ASP A 147 -3.53 11.69 -6.99
CA ASP A 147 -3.29 12.59 -8.13
C ASP A 147 -2.49 11.91 -9.23
N GLY A 148 -1.49 11.10 -8.87
CA GLY A 148 -0.70 10.34 -9.83
C GLY A 148 -1.53 9.26 -10.55
N PHE A 149 -2.36 8.49 -9.82
CA PHE A 149 -3.28 7.52 -10.43
C PHE A 149 -4.32 8.21 -11.33
N LYS A 150 -4.88 9.35 -10.91
CA LYS A 150 -5.79 10.15 -11.75
C LYS A 150 -5.09 10.65 -13.02
N LYS A 151 -3.83 11.06 -12.95
CA LYS A 151 -3.03 11.42 -14.13
C LYS A 151 -2.80 10.22 -15.05
N ALA A 152 -2.50 9.05 -14.51
CA ALA A 152 -2.38 7.81 -15.29
C ALA A 152 -3.68 7.49 -16.02
N LEU A 153 -4.84 7.61 -15.36
CA LEU A 153 -6.15 7.42 -15.98
C LEU A 153 -6.48 8.45 -17.07
N LYS A 154 -5.95 9.67 -16.99
CA LYS A 154 -6.07 10.64 -18.09
C LYS A 154 -5.27 10.20 -19.33
N GLN A 155 -4.15 9.52 -19.15
CA GLN A 155 -3.35 8.98 -20.26
C GLN A 155 -3.97 7.70 -20.81
N ASN A 156 -4.50 6.85 -19.92
CA ASN A 156 -5.10 5.56 -20.25
C ASN A 156 -6.35 5.31 -19.39
N PRO A 157 -7.54 5.70 -19.86
CA PRO A 157 -8.79 5.53 -19.11
C PRO A 157 -9.19 4.08 -18.83
N SER A 158 -8.63 3.13 -19.59
CA SER A 158 -8.88 1.69 -19.43
C SER A 158 -7.95 1.01 -18.42
N ASN A 159 -6.98 1.71 -17.84
CA ASN A 159 -6.08 1.10 -16.87
C ASN A 159 -6.83 0.73 -15.58
N LEU A 160 -7.10 -0.57 -15.42
CA LEU A 160 -7.80 -1.13 -14.27
C LEU A 160 -7.03 -0.92 -12.96
N ASP A 161 -5.71 -1.10 -12.98
CA ASP A 161 -4.87 -0.91 -11.80
C ASP A 161 -4.87 0.54 -11.32
N ALA A 162 -4.91 1.50 -12.25
CA ALA A 162 -5.01 2.92 -11.91
C ALA A 162 -6.38 3.26 -11.31
N LYS A 163 -7.47 2.66 -11.82
CA LYS A 163 -8.80 2.76 -11.21
C LYS A 163 -8.78 2.22 -9.77
N VAL A 164 -8.20 1.04 -9.56
CA VAL A 164 -8.04 0.48 -8.21
C VAL A 164 -7.19 1.38 -7.33
N GLY A 165 -6.10 1.95 -7.84
CA GLY A 165 -5.25 2.90 -7.11
C GLY A 165 -6.00 4.15 -6.65
N VAL A 166 -6.86 4.73 -7.50
CA VAL A 166 -7.74 5.84 -7.10
C VAL A 166 -8.71 5.41 -6.00
N ALA A 167 -9.35 4.24 -6.14
CA ALA A 167 -10.22 3.69 -5.11
C ALA A 167 -9.47 3.54 -3.77
N MET A 168 -8.30 2.92 -3.77
CA MET A 168 -7.46 2.73 -2.58
C MET A 168 -7.07 4.04 -1.89
N CYS A 169 -6.79 5.10 -2.65
CA CYS A 169 -6.43 6.39 -2.05
C CYS A 169 -7.63 7.17 -1.49
N THR A 170 -8.86 6.75 -1.79
CA THR A 170 -10.10 7.47 -1.43
C THR A 170 -10.91 6.78 -0.34
N VAL A 171 -10.62 5.52 0.01
CA VAL A 171 -11.37 4.80 1.05
C VAL A 171 -11.17 5.35 2.47
N THR A 172 -10.17 6.21 2.69
CA THR A 172 -9.90 6.81 4.01
C THR A 172 -10.88 7.94 4.37
N ASP A 173 -11.62 8.48 3.40
CA ASP A 173 -12.68 9.45 3.61
C ASP A 173 -14.03 8.76 3.39
N ARG A 174 -14.87 8.69 4.45
CA ARG A 174 -16.21 8.08 4.38
C ARG A 174 -17.06 8.63 3.25
N ASN A 175 -16.90 9.91 2.89
CA ASN A 175 -17.64 10.52 1.78
C ASN A 175 -17.14 10.05 0.41
N MET A 176 -15.85 9.68 0.31
CA MET A 176 -15.24 9.24 -0.94
C MET A 176 -15.31 7.71 -1.14
N VAL A 177 -15.59 6.92 -0.09
CA VAL A 177 -15.92 5.48 -0.20
C VAL A 177 -17.07 5.24 -1.20
N MET A 178 -18.05 6.15 -1.25
CA MET A 178 -19.17 6.08 -2.19
C MET A 178 -18.73 6.20 -3.67
N GLN A 179 -17.58 6.82 -3.94
CA GLN A 179 -17.01 6.94 -5.28
C GLN A 179 -16.11 5.75 -5.63
N ALA A 180 -15.49 5.12 -4.63
CA ALA A 180 -14.59 3.97 -4.81
C ALA A 180 -15.33 2.70 -5.23
N ILE A 181 -16.50 2.41 -4.64
CA ILE A 181 -17.24 1.15 -4.90
C ILE A 181 -17.66 0.99 -6.37
N PRO A 182 -18.28 1.99 -7.04
CA PRO A 182 -18.61 1.88 -8.47
C PRO A 182 -17.37 1.61 -9.33
N MET A 183 -16.27 2.29 -9.04
CA MET A 183 -15.01 2.12 -9.76
C MET A 183 -14.44 0.70 -9.60
N LEU A 184 -14.48 0.13 -8.39
CA LEU A 184 -14.08 -1.26 -8.15
C LEU A 184 -15.00 -2.26 -8.88
N LYS A 185 -16.31 -1.98 -8.92
CA LYS A 185 -17.26 -2.81 -9.68
C LYS A 185 -16.99 -2.77 -11.19
N GLU A 186 -16.64 -1.61 -11.75
CA GLU A 186 -16.22 -1.52 -13.15
C GLU A 186 -14.97 -2.37 -13.41
N VAL A 187 -13.98 -2.31 -12.52
CA VAL A 187 -12.77 -3.14 -12.63
C VAL A 187 -13.13 -4.61 -12.61
N LEU A 188 -13.98 -5.05 -11.68
CA LEU A 188 -14.39 -6.45 -11.56
C LEU A 188 -15.34 -6.91 -12.67
N ALA A 189 -16.01 -5.99 -13.37
CA ALA A 189 -16.76 -6.31 -14.58
C ALA A 189 -15.83 -6.57 -15.77
N ALA A 190 -14.69 -5.86 -15.86
CA ALA A 190 -13.69 -6.05 -16.90
C ALA A 190 -12.76 -7.24 -16.61
N ASP A 191 -12.34 -7.39 -15.36
CA ASP A 191 -11.54 -8.50 -14.86
C ASP A 191 -12.08 -8.95 -13.50
N SER A 192 -12.92 -9.99 -13.52
CA SER A 192 -13.52 -10.51 -12.29
C SER A 192 -12.48 -11.08 -11.32
N ASN A 193 -11.30 -11.48 -11.79
CA ASN A 193 -10.24 -12.08 -10.99
C ASN A 193 -9.18 -11.06 -10.56
N HIS A 194 -9.43 -9.77 -10.79
CA HIS A 194 -8.50 -8.72 -10.42
C HIS A 194 -8.26 -8.73 -8.91
N ILE A 195 -7.06 -9.15 -8.50
CA ILE A 195 -6.71 -9.45 -7.11
C ILE A 195 -6.91 -8.22 -6.23
N ARG A 196 -6.29 -7.09 -6.59
CA ARG A 196 -6.39 -5.86 -5.80
C ARG A 196 -7.82 -5.31 -5.70
N ALA A 197 -8.63 -5.41 -6.74
CA ALA A 197 -10.00 -4.92 -6.71
C ALA A 197 -10.89 -5.79 -5.81
N ASN A 198 -10.75 -7.13 -5.88
CA ASN A 198 -11.45 -8.04 -4.98
C ASN A 198 -11.03 -7.81 -3.52
N PHE A 199 -9.74 -7.56 -3.28
CA PHE A 199 -9.23 -7.25 -1.94
C PHE A 199 -9.83 -5.96 -1.37
N VAL A 200 -9.73 -4.85 -2.09
CA VAL A 200 -10.25 -3.55 -1.63
C VAL A 200 -11.77 -3.61 -1.44
N LEU A 201 -12.49 -4.26 -2.36
CA LEU A 201 -13.93 -4.43 -2.22
C LEU A 201 -14.28 -5.33 -1.02
N GLY A 202 -13.53 -6.41 -0.79
CA GLY A 202 -13.70 -7.30 0.34
C GLY A 202 -13.51 -6.58 1.68
N VAL A 203 -12.46 -5.77 1.81
CA VAL A 203 -12.23 -4.93 3.00
C VAL A 203 -13.40 -3.95 3.20
N LEU A 204 -13.84 -3.25 2.16
CA LEU A 204 -15.00 -2.35 2.25
C LEU A 204 -16.31 -3.09 2.62
N GLN A 205 -16.46 -4.34 2.20
CA GLN A 205 -17.60 -5.18 2.58
C GLN A 205 -17.53 -5.59 4.05
N ILE A 206 -16.34 -5.86 4.61
CA ILE A 206 -16.16 -6.07 6.06
C ILE A 206 -16.60 -4.83 6.82
N GLU A 207 -16.07 -3.66 6.45
CA GLU A 207 -16.34 -2.37 7.12
C GLU A 207 -17.82 -1.98 7.07
N SER A 208 -18.49 -2.29 5.96
CA SER A 208 -19.93 -2.03 5.80
C SER A 208 -20.84 -3.14 6.35
N GLY A 209 -20.28 -4.17 6.98
CA GLY A 209 -21.04 -5.29 7.55
C GLY A 209 -21.67 -6.23 6.51
N GLN A 210 -21.29 -6.12 5.24
CA GLN A 210 -21.73 -7.02 4.17
C GLN A 210 -20.96 -8.35 4.20
N LEU A 211 -20.94 -9.00 5.37
CA LEU A 211 -20.10 -10.16 5.68
C LEU A 211 -20.27 -11.32 4.69
N PRO A 212 -21.47 -11.68 4.19
CA PRO A 212 -21.60 -12.74 3.18
C PRO A 212 -20.90 -12.42 1.86
N LYS A 213 -20.88 -11.14 1.44
CA LYS A 213 -20.15 -10.72 0.24
C LYS A 213 -18.64 -10.69 0.48
N ALA A 214 -18.22 -10.23 1.66
CA ALA A 214 -16.82 -10.23 2.05
C ALA A 214 -16.27 -11.65 2.05
N LEU A 215 -17.05 -12.61 2.58
CA LEU A 215 -16.69 -14.03 2.61
C LEU A 215 -16.39 -14.53 1.21
N HIS A 216 -17.31 -14.31 0.27
CA HIS A 216 -17.12 -14.71 -1.12
C HIS A 216 -15.90 -14.05 -1.77
N SER A 217 -15.67 -12.77 -1.51
CA SER A 217 -14.52 -12.03 -2.05
C SER A 217 -13.19 -12.62 -1.55
N PHE A 218 -13.08 -12.95 -0.25
CA PHE A 218 -11.85 -13.51 0.32
C PHE A 218 -11.67 -15.01 0.02
N GLU A 219 -12.74 -15.80 -0.08
CA GLU A 219 -12.66 -17.17 -0.61
C GLU A 219 -12.10 -17.18 -2.04
N LYS A 220 -12.57 -16.25 -2.88
CA LYS A 220 -12.04 -16.07 -4.23
C LYS A 220 -10.56 -15.72 -4.21
N LEU A 221 -10.13 -14.78 -3.37
CA LEU A 221 -8.72 -14.39 -3.25
C LEU A 221 -7.83 -15.54 -2.80
N VAL A 222 -8.26 -16.33 -1.82
CA VAL A 222 -7.56 -17.54 -1.38
C VAL A 222 -7.45 -18.55 -2.54
N SER A 223 -8.50 -18.72 -3.35
CA SER A 223 -8.46 -19.62 -4.52
C SER A 223 -7.48 -19.14 -5.60
N LEU A 224 -7.33 -17.82 -5.78
CA LEU A 224 -6.42 -17.23 -6.77
C LEU A 224 -4.96 -17.24 -6.32
N GLN A 225 -4.71 -17.08 -5.01
CA GLN A 225 -3.37 -17.07 -4.42
C GLN A 225 -3.34 -17.89 -3.12
N PRO A 226 -3.29 -19.23 -3.21
CA PRO A 226 -3.39 -20.11 -2.05
C PRO A 226 -2.16 -20.08 -1.13
N SER A 227 -1.12 -19.34 -1.50
CA SER A 227 0.08 -19.11 -0.68
C SER A 227 0.13 -17.72 -0.05
N ASN A 228 -0.90 -16.89 -0.22
CA ASN A 228 -0.94 -15.55 0.34
C ASN A 228 -1.60 -15.57 1.73
N GLY A 229 -0.77 -15.47 2.78
CA GLY A 229 -1.24 -15.49 4.16
C GLY A 229 -2.19 -14.35 4.53
N GLU A 230 -2.09 -13.21 3.85
CA GLU A 230 -2.99 -12.06 4.07
C GLU A 230 -4.44 -12.41 3.71
N PHE A 231 -4.65 -13.16 2.63
CA PHE A 231 -6.01 -13.52 2.19
C PHE A 231 -6.67 -14.51 3.15
N TYR A 232 -5.90 -15.45 3.71
CA TYR A 232 -6.38 -16.31 4.79
C TYR A 232 -6.69 -15.52 6.06
N PHE A 233 -5.89 -14.50 6.39
CA PHE A 233 -6.12 -13.66 7.57
C PHE A 233 -7.47 -12.94 7.46
N TYR A 234 -7.73 -12.25 6.36
CA TYR A 234 -9.01 -11.56 6.17
C TYR A 234 -10.19 -12.52 6.02
N LEU A 235 -9.99 -13.70 5.39
CA LEU A 235 -11.02 -14.74 5.36
C LEU A 235 -11.41 -15.17 6.78
N ALA A 236 -10.42 -15.35 7.66
CA ALA A 236 -10.64 -15.67 9.06
C ALA A 236 -11.33 -14.53 9.82
N GLU A 237 -10.96 -13.27 9.58
CA GLU A 237 -11.65 -12.11 10.17
C GLU A 237 -13.13 -12.05 9.79
N VAL A 238 -13.46 -12.30 8.52
CA VAL A 238 -14.86 -12.36 8.07
C VAL A 238 -15.60 -13.49 8.78
N GLN A 239 -15.01 -14.69 8.83
CA GLN A 239 -15.63 -15.86 9.47
C GLN A 239 -15.84 -15.65 10.96
N GLN A 240 -14.89 -15.01 11.64
CA GLN A 240 -15.01 -14.62 13.05
C GLN A 240 -16.17 -13.64 13.24
N LYS A 241 -16.31 -12.61 12.40
CA LYS A 241 -17.41 -11.64 12.46
C LYS A 241 -18.78 -12.27 12.17
N ILE A 242 -18.83 -13.34 11.37
CA ILE A 242 -20.04 -14.13 11.12
C ILE A 242 -20.38 -15.06 12.31
N GLY A 243 -19.43 -15.29 13.22
CA GLY A 243 -19.57 -16.21 14.36
C GLY A 243 -19.14 -17.65 14.05
N ASN A 244 -18.52 -17.91 12.89
CA ASN A 244 -17.96 -19.22 12.56
C ASN A 244 -16.52 -19.32 13.10
N THR A 245 -16.41 -19.42 14.43
CA THR A 245 -15.12 -19.45 15.14
C THR A 245 -14.22 -20.59 14.69
N GLN A 246 -14.77 -21.77 14.40
CA GLN A 246 -13.98 -22.93 14.00
C GLN A 246 -13.31 -22.73 12.63
N ALA A 247 -14.05 -22.18 11.66
CA ALA A 247 -13.48 -21.86 10.34
C ALA A 247 -12.47 -20.71 10.45
N ALA A 248 -12.74 -19.71 11.28
CA ALA A 248 -11.82 -18.61 11.53
C ALA A 248 -10.48 -19.10 12.08
N ILE A 249 -10.49 -19.95 13.12
CA ILE A 249 -9.26 -20.55 13.67
C ILE A 249 -8.48 -21.31 12.58
N PHE A 250 -9.16 -22.12 11.75
CA PHE A 250 -8.50 -22.83 10.66
C PHE A 250 -7.80 -21.88 9.68
N ASN A 251 -8.47 -20.81 9.24
CA ASN A 251 -7.89 -19.87 8.30
C ASN A 251 -6.81 -18.97 8.94
N TYR A 252 -6.91 -18.64 10.23
CA TYR A 252 -5.80 -18.02 10.95
C TYR A 252 -4.55 -18.92 11.00
N GLU A 253 -4.72 -20.23 11.19
CA GLU A 253 -3.58 -21.17 11.11
C GLU A 253 -2.95 -21.18 9.71
N GLN A 254 -3.76 -21.16 8.64
CA GLN A 254 -3.24 -21.03 7.27
C GLN A 254 -2.50 -19.70 7.06
N ALA A 255 -3.05 -18.59 7.55
CA ALA A 255 -2.39 -17.29 7.50
C ALA A 255 -1.02 -17.31 8.17
N LYS A 256 -0.91 -17.98 9.33
CA LYS A 256 0.35 -18.17 10.07
C LYS A 256 1.36 -19.01 9.28
N VAL A 257 0.91 -20.11 8.67
CA VAL A 257 1.76 -20.99 7.83
C VAL A 257 2.36 -20.22 6.65
N HIS A 258 1.58 -19.37 6.00
CA HIS A 258 1.99 -18.61 4.82
C HIS A 258 2.66 -17.25 5.13
N SER A 259 2.73 -16.85 6.40
CA SER A 259 3.46 -15.65 6.82
C SER A 259 4.97 -15.90 6.84
N THR A 260 5.75 -14.91 6.43
CA THR A 260 7.23 -14.91 6.53
C THR A 260 7.73 -14.10 7.73
N ASN A 261 6.89 -13.28 8.36
CA ASN A 261 7.27 -12.39 9.46
C ASN A 261 6.91 -12.99 10.82
N ALA A 262 7.89 -13.02 11.73
CA ALA A 262 7.73 -13.53 13.08
C ALA A 262 6.68 -12.77 13.90
N ALA A 263 6.67 -11.44 13.86
CA ALA A 263 5.72 -10.61 14.61
C ALA A 263 4.27 -10.87 14.17
N SER A 264 4.03 -11.09 12.87
CA SER A 264 2.71 -11.44 12.37
C SER A 264 2.27 -12.81 12.82
N LYS A 265 3.19 -13.79 12.84
CA LYS A 265 2.89 -15.14 13.34
C LYS A 265 2.50 -15.10 14.81
N GLU A 266 3.22 -14.32 15.62
CA GLU A 266 2.92 -14.13 17.04
C GLU A 266 1.56 -13.45 17.25
N GLY A 267 1.25 -12.40 16.47
CA GLY A 267 -0.06 -11.74 16.52
C GLY A 267 -1.22 -12.68 16.17
N ILE A 268 -1.07 -13.49 15.11
CA ILE A 268 -2.06 -14.47 14.70
C ILE A 268 -2.23 -15.57 15.77
N GLU A 269 -1.14 -16.06 16.35
CA GLU A 269 -1.16 -17.05 17.43
C GLU A 269 -1.95 -16.54 18.66
N GLN A 270 -1.78 -15.26 19.01
CA GLN A 270 -2.53 -14.66 20.11
C GLN A 270 -4.04 -14.60 19.82
N ILE A 271 -4.44 -14.21 18.60
CA ILE A 271 -5.85 -14.23 18.16
C ILE A 271 -6.44 -15.64 18.28
N ILE A 272 -5.71 -16.66 17.81
CA ILE A 272 -6.14 -18.05 17.90
C ILE A 272 -6.34 -18.50 19.35
N LYS A 273 -5.44 -18.13 20.26
CA LYS A 273 -5.56 -18.44 21.69
C LYS A 273 -6.78 -17.78 22.32
N GLU A 274 -7.10 -16.55 21.94
CA GLU A 274 -8.27 -15.83 22.43
C GLU A 274 -9.57 -16.47 21.94
N LEU A 275 -9.61 -16.90 20.68
CA LEU A 275 -10.79 -17.58 20.10
C LEU A 275 -11.08 -18.97 20.66
N LYS A 276 -10.09 -19.60 21.31
CA LYS A 276 -10.22 -20.94 21.93
C LYS A 276 -10.66 -20.88 23.39
N LYS A 277 -10.73 -19.70 24.00
CA LYS A 277 -11.21 -19.48 25.38
C LYS A 277 -12.73 -19.40 25.41
#